data_AF-A0A844GC22-F1
#
_entry.id   AF-A0A844GC22-F1
#
_cell.length_a   1.000
_cell.length_b   1.000
_cell.length_c   1.000
_cell.angle_alpha   90.00
_cell.angle_beta   90.00
_cell.angle_gamma   90.00
#
_symmetry.space_group_name_H-M   'P 1'
#
loop_
_entity.id
_entity.type
_entity.pdbx_description
1 polymer ?
#
loop_
_entity_poly.entity_id
_entity_poly.type
_entity_poly.pdbx_seq_one_letter_code
_entity_poly.pdbx_strand_id
1 'polypeptide(L)' 'MSITLSPATARRAPFASPGTLYPNSDFLEPDGTPKTFVVEFRYGKAEVADNLGRYLIDQGLAQESVILMAA' A
#
# COMPACT_ATOMS: atom_id res chain seq x y z
N MET A 1 4.31 -0.51 8.27
CA MET A 1 5.45 0.15 7.60
C MET A 1 5.07 1.54 7.08
N SER A 2 6.05 2.41 6.87
CA SER A 2 5.84 3.70 6.20
C SER A 2 6.23 3.61 4.72
N ILE A 3 5.37 4.16 3.86
CA ILE A 3 5.59 4.22 2.41
C ILE A 3 5.43 5.66 1.90
N THR A 4 6.14 5.99 0.83
CA THR A 4 5.98 7.24 0.09
C THR A 4 5.30 6.99 -1.25
N LEU A 5 4.52 7.97 -1.71
CA LEU A 5 3.86 7.87 -3.00
C LEU A 5 4.90 7.90 -4.12
N SER A 6 4.85 6.92 -5.02
CA SER A 6 5.76 6.90 -6.17
C SER A 6 5.42 8.06 -7.13
N PRO A 7 6.40 8.86 -7.59
CA PRO A 7 6.16 9.98 -8.51
C PRO A 7 5.45 9.58 -9.81
N ALA A 8 5.71 8.35 -10.29
CA ALA A 8 5.07 7.80 -11.49
C ALA A 8 3.56 7.55 -11.29
N THR A 9 3.12 7.45 -10.04
CA THR A 9 1.81 6.92 -9.65
C THR A 9 1.00 7.91 -8.82
N ALA A 10 1.52 9.12 -8.63
CA ALA A 10 0.97 10.17 -7.80
C ALA A 10 -0.46 10.64 -8.16
N ARG A 11 -0.99 10.21 -9.32
CA ARG A 11 -2.38 10.47 -9.75
C ARG A 11 -3.29 9.23 -9.71
N ARG A 12 -2.80 8.06 -9.33
CA ARG A 12 -3.46 6.76 -9.64
C ARG A 12 -3.89 5.90 -8.46
N ALA A 13 -3.37 6.05 -7.23
CA ALA A 13 -3.57 5.01 -6.21
C ALA A 13 -4.26 5.46 -4.91
N PRO A 14 -5.56 5.78 -4.92
CA PRO A 14 -6.37 5.81 -3.70
C PRO A 14 -6.91 4.44 -3.29
N PHE A 15 -7.01 3.47 -4.21
CA PHE A 15 -7.61 2.15 -3.96
C PHE A 15 -6.66 1.01 -4.33
N ALA A 16 -6.57 -0.01 -3.47
CA ALA A 16 -5.83 -1.24 -3.72
C ALA A 16 -6.68 -2.45 -3.33
N SER A 17 -6.77 -3.46 -4.21
CA SER A 17 -7.42 -4.74 -3.91
C SER A 17 -6.46 -5.90 -4.15
N PRO A 18 -5.46 -6.08 -3.25
CA PRO A 18 -4.42 -7.08 -3.41
C PRO A 18 -4.96 -8.52 -3.38
N GLY A 19 -6.13 -8.77 -2.80
CA GLY A 19 -6.74 -10.10 -2.70
C GLY A 19 -7.05 -10.75 -4.05
N THR A 20 -7.11 -9.97 -5.13
CA THR A 20 -7.27 -10.49 -6.50
C THR A 20 -6.00 -11.19 -7.01
N LEU A 21 -4.82 -10.69 -6.62
CA LEU A 21 -3.51 -11.20 -7.06
C LEU A 21 -2.87 -12.10 -6.00
N TYR A 22 -3.16 -11.83 -4.72
CA TYR A 22 -2.58 -12.49 -3.56
C TYR A 22 -3.70 -12.89 -2.59
N PRO A 23 -4.51 -13.92 -2.91
CA PRO A 23 -5.64 -14.33 -2.09
C PRO A 23 -5.16 -14.96 -0.78
N ASN A 24 -5.13 -14.17 0.30
CA ASN A 24 -4.82 -14.62 1.66
C ASN A 24 -5.79 -14.00 2.66
N SER A 25 -5.80 -14.49 3.90
CA SER A 25 -6.72 -14.04 4.96
C SER A 25 -6.66 -12.54 5.25
N ASP A 26 -5.52 -11.90 5.02
CA ASP A 26 -5.35 -10.47 5.27
C ASP A 26 -6.04 -9.63 4.19
N PHE A 27 -6.13 -10.16 2.97
CA PHE A 27 -6.66 -9.47 1.80
C PHE A 27 -8.01 -9.97 1.30
N LEU A 28 -8.59 -10.97 1.97
CA LEU A 28 -9.93 -11.49 1.70
C LEU A 28 -10.85 -11.26 2.91
N GLU A 29 -12.13 -11.04 2.64
CA GLU A 29 -13.22 -11.14 3.60
C GLU A 29 -13.48 -12.61 4.00
N PRO A 30 -14.23 -12.89 5.08
CA PRO A 30 -14.51 -14.28 5.50
C PRO A 30 -15.20 -15.15 4.44
N ASP A 31 -15.91 -14.54 3.49
CA ASP A 31 -16.58 -15.20 2.37
C ASP A 31 -15.67 -15.43 1.14
N GLY A 32 -14.40 -15.02 1.22
CA GLY A 32 -13.43 -15.11 0.13
C GLY A 32 -13.45 -13.92 -0.83
N THR A 33 -14.26 -12.89 -0.60
CA THR A 33 -14.29 -11.67 -1.43
C THR A 33 -13.03 -10.83 -1.20
N PRO A 34 -12.35 -10.33 -2.23
CA PRO A 34 -11.20 -9.44 -2.05
C PRO A 34 -11.56 -8.14 -1.32
N LYS A 35 -10.80 -7.84 -0.26
CA LYS A 35 -10.86 -6.56 0.44
C LYS A 35 -10.38 -5.43 -0.49
N THR A 36 -10.99 -4.27 -0.34
CA THR A 36 -10.52 -3.03 -0.95
C THR A 36 -9.97 -2.10 0.13
N PHE A 37 -8.71 -1.72 -0.03
CA PHE A 37 -8.01 -0.81 0.87
C PHE A 37 -7.96 0.58 0.27
N VAL A 38 -8.28 1.58 1.08
CA VAL A 38 -8.07 2.99 0.74
C VAL A 38 -6.80 3.46 1.41
N VAL A 39 -5.84 3.95 0.62
CA VAL A 39 -4.54 4.41 1.13
C VAL A 39 -4.46 5.92 0.99
N GLU A 40 -4.50 6.61 2.12
CA GLU A 40 -4.38 8.06 2.17
C GLU A 40 -2.91 8.46 2.38
N PHE A 41 -2.32 9.14 1.40
CA PHE A 41 -0.99 9.72 1.52
C PHE A 41 -1.09 11.15 2.05
N ARG A 42 -0.63 11.39 3.29
CA ARG A 42 -0.52 12.71 3.90
C ARG A 42 0.91 13.21 3.79
N TYR A 43 1.10 14.40 3.22
CA TYR A 43 2.42 14.97 2.96
C TYR A 43 3.34 14.03 2.16
N GLY A 44 2.76 13.25 1.24
CA GLY A 44 3.50 12.27 0.42
C GLY A 44 3.84 10.95 1.11
N LYS A 45 3.39 10.74 2.36
CA LYS A 45 3.64 9.52 3.15
C LYS A 45 2.35 8.85 3.61
N ALA A 46 2.37 7.54 3.75
CA ALA A 46 1.28 6.78 4.36
C ALA A 46 1.85 5.73 5.32
N GLU A 47 1.10 5.42 6.38
CA GLU A 47 1.36 4.29 7.26
C GLU A 47 0.33 3.20 6.98
N VAL A 48 0.82 2.02 6.64
CA VAL A 48 0.01 0.87 6.26
C VAL A 48 0.55 -0.41 6.90
N ALA A 49 -0.26 -1.47 6.92
CA ALA A 49 0.21 -2.80 7.28
C ALA A 49 1.34 -3.26 6.35
N ASP A 50 2.28 -4.06 6.86
CA ASP A 50 3.50 -4.41 6.14
C ASP A 50 3.24 -5.17 4.83
N ASN A 51 2.27 -6.09 4.86
CA ASN A 51 1.82 -6.83 3.68
C ASN A 51 1.25 -5.91 2.59
N LEU A 52 0.42 -4.93 2.96
CA LEU A 52 -0.17 -3.96 2.03
C LEU A 52 0.89 -3.01 1.50
N GLY A 53 1.79 -2.52 2.35
CA GLY A 53 2.88 -1.65 1.92
C GLY A 53 3.83 -2.36 0.96
N ARG A 54 4.15 -3.63 1.22
CA ARG A 54 4.96 -4.44 0.29
C ARG A 54 4.27 -4.63 -1.06
N TYR A 55 2.98 -4.95 -1.06
CA TYR A 55 2.17 -5.02 -2.27
C TYR A 55 2.25 -3.71 -3.09
N LEU A 56 2.07 -2.56 -2.43
CA LEU A 56 2.11 -1.26 -3.11
C LEU A 56 3.48 -0.96 -3.71
N ILE A 57 4.56 -1.39 -3.05
CA ILE A 57 5.93 -1.27 -3.56
C ILE A 57 6.15 -2.20 -4.75
N ASP A 58 5.76 -3.47 -4.65
CA ASP A 58 5.93 -4.47 -5.70
C ASP A 58 5.13 -4.12 -6.98
N GLN A 59 3.98 -3.44 -6.82
CA GLN A 59 3.19 -2.91 -7.94
C GLN A 59 3.70 -1.55 -8.48
N GLY A 60 4.78 -0.99 -7.90
CA GLY A 60 5.32 0.32 -8.28
C GLY A 60 4.42 1.50 -7.92
N LEU A 61 3.42 1.29 -7.06
CA LEU A 61 2.47 2.31 -6.61
C LEU A 61 3.07 3.20 -5.50
N ALA A 62 3.97 2.63 -4.71
CA ALA A 62 4.65 3.30 -3.61
C ALA A 62 6.15 2.94 -3.57
N GLN A 63 6.89 3.62 -2.70
CA GLN A 63 8.28 3.32 -2.37
C GLN A 63 8.41 3.22 -0.85
N GLU A 64 9.43 2.52 -0.38
CA GLU A 64 9.72 2.48 1.05
C GLU A 64 10.16 3.87 1.54
N SER A 65 9.53 4.34 2.62
CA SER A 65 9.97 5.59 3.25
C SER A 65 11.25 5.33 4.03
N VAL A 66 12.38 5.84 3.55
CA VAL A 66 13.58 5.93 4.39
C VAL A 66 13.30 6.98 5.46
N ILE A 67 13.17 6.55 6.71
CA ILE A 67 13.23 7.47 7.84
C ILE A 67 14.69 7.92 7.92
N LEU A 68 14.99 9.09 7.32
CA LEU A 68 16.20 9.82 7.67
C LEU A 68 16.04 10.24 9.14
N MET A 69 16.50 9.41 10.07
CA MET A 69 16.78 9.87 11.42
C MET A 69 17.89 10.91 11.27
N ALA A 70 17.53 12.19 11.31
CA ALA A 70 18.50 13.26 11.48
C ALA A 70 19.24 12.98 12.79
N ALA A 71 20.54 12.71 12.67
CA ALA A 71 21.47 12.61 13.78
C ALA A 71 21.63 13.96 14.49
#